data_AF-E6LY31-F1
#
_entry.id   AF-E6LY31-F1
#
_cell.length_a   1.000
_cell.length_b   1.000
_cell.length_c   1.000
_cell.angle_alpha   90.00
_cell.angle_beta   90.00
_cell.angle_gamma   90.00
#
_symmetry.space_group_name_H-M   'P 1'
#
loop_
_entity.id
_entity.type
_entity.pdbx_description
1 polymer ?
#
loop_
_entity_poly.entity_id
_entity_poly.type
_entity_poly.pdbx_seq_one_letter_code
_entity_poly.pdbx_strand_id
1 'polypeptide(L)'
;MPASEIISSYHELWHVEQSFRMSKTDLRARPIFHRQKDAIEAHLTIVMTALAISRYLYQKTGITTKKLIRILRPLREVTISLPASQQITAQPKINPQTQKILDKLGH
;
A
#
# COMPACT_ATOMS: atom_id res chain seq x y z
N MET A 1 19.80 2.04 -29.97
CA MET A 1 20.23 2.20 -28.57
C MET A 1 21.72 1.94 -28.49
N PRO A 2 22.55 2.91 -28.09
CA PRO A 2 23.97 2.69 -27.79
C PRO A 2 24.17 1.65 -26.68
N ALA A 3 25.33 0.99 -26.66
CA ALA A 3 25.64 -0.06 -25.67
C ALA A 3 25.51 0.42 -24.22
N SER A 4 25.82 1.70 -23.93
CA SER A 4 25.66 2.31 -22.61
C SER A 4 24.20 2.37 -22.15
N GLU A 5 23.26 2.63 -23.05
CA GLU A 5 21.82 2.68 -22.76
C GLU A 5 21.26 1.27 -22.45
N ILE A 6 21.78 0.25 -23.15
CA ILE A 6 21.42 -1.15 -22.91
C ILE A 6 21.89 -1.57 -21.51
N ILE A 7 23.13 -1.26 -21.15
CA ILE A 7 23.70 -1.56 -19.82
C ILE A 7 22.90 -0.84 -18.72
N SER A 8 22.59 0.44 -18.92
CA SER A 8 21.77 1.21 -17.98
C SER A 8 20.39 0.61 -17.80
N SER A 9 19.71 0.23 -18.89
CA SER A 9 18.40 -0.44 -18.82
C SER A 9 18.48 -1.76 -18.07
N TYR A 10 19.58 -2.51 -18.27
CA TYR A 10 19.82 -3.75 -17.53
C TYR A 10 19.98 -3.52 -16.03
N HIS A 11 20.65 -2.45 -15.63
CA HIS A 11 20.76 -2.06 -14.23
C HIS A 11 19.42 -1.66 -13.60
N GLU A 12 18.37 -1.40 -14.35
CA GLU A 12 17.03 -1.08 -13.81
C GLU A 12 16.15 -2.33 -13.58
N LEU A 13 16.59 -3.53 -14.01
CA LEU A 13 15.80 -4.77 -13.86
C LEU A 13 15.46 -5.10 -12.40
N TRP A 14 16.28 -4.67 -11.42
CA TRP A 14 15.99 -4.92 -10.01
C TRP A 14 14.66 -4.29 -9.57
N HIS A 15 14.19 -3.23 -10.24
CA HIS A 15 12.86 -2.66 -9.97
C HIS A 15 11.75 -3.66 -10.27
N VAL A 16 11.90 -4.46 -11.32
CA VAL A 16 10.97 -5.53 -11.70
C VAL A 16 11.02 -6.66 -10.68
N GLU A 17 12.22 -7.08 -10.28
CA GLU A 17 12.40 -8.10 -9.23
C GLU A 17 11.79 -7.66 -7.90
N GLN A 18 11.97 -6.39 -7.52
CA GLN A 18 11.36 -5.83 -6.32
C GLN A 18 9.83 -5.86 -6.40
N SER A 19 9.24 -5.51 -7.55
CA SER A 19 7.79 -5.63 -7.77
C SER A 19 7.30 -7.07 -7.59
N PHE A 20 8.01 -8.04 -8.17
CA PHE A 20 7.66 -9.45 -8.04
C PHE A 20 7.77 -9.93 -6.60
N ARG A 21 8.81 -9.51 -5.87
CA ARG A 21 8.98 -9.82 -4.45
C ARG A 21 7.80 -9.28 -3.65
N MET A 22 7.50 -7.98 -3.78
CA MET A 22 6.39 -7.34 -3.06
C MET A 22 5.03 -7.97 -3.37
N SER A 23 4.76 -8.25 -4.65
CA SER A 23 3.52 -8.90 -5.09
C SER A 23 3.36 -10.28 -4.42
N LYS A 24 4.43 -11.05 -4.32
CA LYS A 24 4.42 -12.40 -3.72
C LYS A 24 4.36 -12.39 -2.18
N THR A 25 5.17 -11.57 -1.52
CA THR A 25 5.33 -11.59 -0.05
C THR A 25 4.33 -10.69 0.66
N ASP A 26 4.23 -9.43 0.23
CA ASP A 26 3.42 -8.42 0.92
C ASP A 26 1.95 -8.51 0.48
N LEU A 27 1.70 -8.69 -0.81
CA LEU A 27 0.35 -8.70 -1.39
C LEU A 27 -0.22 -10.10 -1.64
N ARG A 28 0.59 -11.14 -1.41
CA ARG A 28 0.19 -12.56 -1.51
C ARG A 28 -0.50 -12.90 -2.83
N ALA A 29 0.07 -12.45 -3.95
CA ALA A 29 -0.36 -12.78 -5.31
C ALA A 29 -0.24 -14.28 -5.61
N ARG A 30 -1.18 -15.07 -5.10
CA ARG A 30 -1.20 -16.53 -5.20
C ARG A 30 -2.62 -17.00 -5.54
N PRO A 31 -3.04 -16.95 -6.82
CA PRO A 31 -4.37 -17.39 -7.22
C PRO A 31 -4.45 -18.94 -7.31
N ILE A 32 -3.93 -19.64 -6.30
CA ILE A 32 -3.79 -21.11 -6.31
C ILE A 32 -5.15 -21.81 -6.12
N PHE A 33 -6.08 -21.16 -5.42
CA PHE A 33 -7.39 -21.73 -5.08
C PHE A 33 -8.55 -21.18 -5.91
N HIS A 34 -8.29 -20.29 -6.87
CA HIS A 34 -9.30 -19.76 -7.78
C HIS A 34 -9.40 -20.67 -9.00
N ARG A 35 -10.59 -21.22 -9.27
CA ARG A 35 -10.86 -22.09 -10.43
C ARG A 35 -11.66 -21.40 -11.53
N GLN A 36 -12.33 -20.30 -11.18
CA GLN A 36 -13.07 -19.47 -12.13
C GLN A 36 -12.16 -18.37 -12.66
N LYS A 37 -12.20 -18.15 -13.98
CA LYS A 37 -11.42 -17.12 -14.67
C LYS A 37 -11.63 -15.74 -14.02
N ASP A 38 -12.88 -15.36 -13.79
CA ASP A 38 -13.23 -14.07 -13.21
C ASP A 38 -12.61 -13.86 -11.82
N ALA A 39 -12.56 -14.90 -11.00
CA ALA A 39 -11.95 -14.82 -9.67
C ALA A 39 -10.42 -14.68 -9.74
N ILE A 40 -9.76 -15.31 -10.72
CA ILE A 40 -8.33 -15.14 -10.99
C ILE A 40 -8.05 -13.70 -11.43
N GLU A 41 -8.83 -13.19 -12.39
CA GLU A 41 -8.68 -11.84 -12.93
C GLU A 41 -8.93 -10.78 -11.86
N ALA A 42 -9.97 -10.94 -11.04
CA ALA A 42 -10.24 -10.05 -9.91
C ALA A 42 -9.08 -10.03 -8.90
N HIS A 43 -8.56 -11.21 -8.50
CA HIS A 43 -7.43 -11.31 -7.57
C HIS A 43 -6.19 -10.59 -8.12
N LEU A 44 -5.83 -10.83 -9.38
CA LEU A 44 -4.67 -10.19 -10.02
C LEU A 44 -4.87 -8.68 -10.16
N THR A 45 -6.08 -8.22 -10.49
CA THR A 45 -6.41 -6.80 -10.59
C THR A 45 -6.24 -6.09 -9.25
N ILE A 46 -6.75 -6.68 -8.17
CA ILE A 46 -6.60 -6.14 -6.81
C ILE A 46 -5.12 -6.09 -6.41
N VAL A 47 -4.36 -7.15 -6.67
CA VAL A 47 -2.92 -7.21 -6.38
C VAL A 47 -2.16 -6.12 -7.14
N MET A 48 -2.39 -5.96 -8.44
CA MET A 48 -1.71 -4.95 -9.26
C MET A 48 -2.05 -3.53 -8.79
N THR A 49 -3.32 -3.29 -8.47
CA THR A 49 -3.78 -2.02 -7.91
C THR A 49 -3.10 -1.71 -6.57
N ALA A 50 -3.06 -2.70 -5.66
CA ALA A 50 -2.39 -2.54 -4.37
C ALA A 50 -0.88 -2.30 -4.49
N LEU A 51 -0.22 -2.91 -5.49
CA LEU A 51 1.20 -2.68 -5.79
C LEU A 51 1.43 -1.26 -6.30
N ALA A 52 0.61 -0.78 -7.24
CA ALA A 52 0.70 0.58 -7.77
C ALA A 52 0.53 1.63 -6.66
N ILE A 53 -0.51 1.48 -5.83
CA ILE A 53 -0.75 2.35 -4.67
C ILE A 53 0.45 2.30 -3.71
N SER A 54 0.96 1.11 -3.40
CA SER A 54 2.11 0.95 -2.50
C SER A 54 3.35 1.68 -3.00
N ARG A 55 3.65 1.58 -4.31
CA ARG A 55 4.78 2.27 -4.93
C ARG A 55 4.60 3.78 -4.90
N TYR A 56 3.40 4.27 -5.25
CA TYR A 56 3.08 5.70 -5.21
C TYR A 56 3.27 6.29 -3.80
N LEU A 57 2.71 5.63 -2.79
CA LEU A 57 2.84 6.05 -1.39
C LEU A 57 4.29 6.08 -0.93
N TYR A 58 5.09 5.06 -1.29
CA TYR A 58 6.52 5.04 -0.99
C TYR A 58 7.26 6.18 -1.69
N GLN A 59 6.98 6.43 -2.98
CA GLN A 59 7.62 7.49 -3.76
C GLN A 59 7.32 8.89 -3.20
N LYS A 60 6.10 9.12 -2.71
CA LYS A 60 5.69 10.40 -2.11
C LYS A 60 6.25 10.60 -0.70
N THR A 61 6.26 9.55 0.12
CA THR A 61 6.53 9.69 1.57
C THR A 61 7.93 9.26 1.97
N GLY A 62 8.58 8.37 1.21
CA GLY A 62 9.80 7.65 1.59
C GLY A 62 9.58 6.55 2.63
N ILE A 63 8.32 6.27 3.01
CA ILE A 63 7.96 5.36 4.10
C ILE A 63 7.40 4.07 3.51
N THR A 64 7.86 2.91 3.99
CA THR A 64 7.33 1.62 3.56
C THR A 64 5.82 1.52 3.82
N THR A 65 5.06 0.94 2.89
CA THR A 65 3.59 0.85 2.99
C THR A 65 3.13 0.25 4.33
N LYS A 66 3.84 -0.78 4.83
CA LYS A 66 3.54 -1.40 6.13
C LYS A 66 3.68 -0.42 7.30
N LYS A 67 4.75 0.39 7.31
CA LYS A 67 4.97 1.42 8.35
C LYS A 67 3.96 2.55 8.21
N LEU A 68 3.67 2.98 6.99
CA LEU A 68 2.67 4.01 6.70
C LEU A 68 1.27 3.59 7.20
N ILE A 69 0.83 2.37 6.88
CA ILE A 69 -0.44 1.82 7.38
C ILE A 69 -0.46 1.81 8.90
N ARG A 70 0.65 1.45 9.57
CA ARG A 70 0.72 1.44 11.04
C ARG A 70 0.57 2.84 11.64
N ILE A 71 1.13 3.87 10.98
CA ILE A 71 1.03 5.27 11.41
C ILE A 71 -0.38 5.82 11.18
N LEU A 72 -1.00 5.49 10.05
CA LEU A 72 -2.32 6.02 9.66
C LEU A 72 -3.50 5.23 10.26
N ARG A 73 -3.32 3.97 10.64
CA ARG A 73 -4.39 3.11 11.19
C ARG A 73 -5.14 3.74 12.39
N PRO A 74 -4.49 4.45 13.33
CA PRO A 74 -5.17 5.11 14.44
C PRO A 74 -5.99 6.34 14.03
N LEU A 75 -5.82 6.87 12.81
CA LEU A 75 -6.59 8.02 12.31
C LEU A 75 -8.01 7.66 11.83
N ARG A 76 -8.46 6.44 12.08
CA ARG A 76 -9.81 6.02 11.74
C ARG A 76 -10.76 6.52 12.80
N GLU A 77 -11.89 7.07 12.38
CA GLU A 77 -13.01 7.35 13.27
C GLU A 77 -13.50 6.02 13.86
N VAL A 78 -13.50 5.93 15.19
CA VAL A 78 -13.97 4.73 15.91
C VAL A 78 -15.22 5.10 16.70
N THR A 79 -16.32 4.41 16.42
CA THR A 79 -17.54 4.47 17.23
C THR A 79 -17.40 3.52 18.40
N ILE A 80 -17.33 4.04 19.62
CA ILE A 80 -17.28 3.25 20.85
C ILE A 80 -18.71 3.09 21.35
N SER A 81 -19.18 1.84 21.43
CA SER A 81 -20.49 1.49 22.01
C SER A 81 -20.31 1.07 23.47
N LEU A 82 -20.88 1.84 24.41
CA LEU A 82 -20.90 1.47 25.83
C LEU A 82 -22.19 0.69 26.19
N PRO A 83 -22.16 -0.20 27.21
CA PRO A 83 -23.38 -0.76 27.78
C PRO A 83 -24.22 0.39 28.33
N ALA A 84 -25.49 0.48 27.91
CA ALA A 84 -26.44 1.61 28.07
C ALA A 84 -26.70 2.49 26.82
N SER A 85 -26.41 1.99 25.61
CA SER A 85 -26.79 2.62 24.32
C SER A 85 -26.15 3.99 24.05
N GLN A 86 -25.07 4.33 24.76
CA GLN A 86 -24.30 5.54 24.52
C GLN A 86 -23.23 5.27 23.45
N GLN A 87 -23.31 5.99 22.32
CA GLN A 87 -22.28 5.98 21.29
C GLN A 87 -21.39 7.21 21.47
N ILE A 88 -20.08 6.99 21.55
CA ILE A 88 -19.09 8.07 21.55
C ILE A 88 -18.23 7.93 20.29
N THR A 89 -18.21 8.98 19.47
CA THR A 89 -17.30 9.09 18.33
C THR A 89 -15.96 9.65 18.82
N ALA A 90 -14.93 8.81 18.85
CA ALA A 90 -13.59 9.26 19.21
C ALA A 90 -12.91 9.88 17.97
N GLN A 91 -12.69 11.19 18.01
CA GLN A 91 -11.90 11.90 17.01
C GLN A 91 -10.40 11.56 17.18
N PRO A 92 -9.70 11.15 16.12
CA PRO A 92 -8.30 10.77 16.21
C PRO A 92 -7.41 11.99 16.47
N LYS A 93 -6.52 11.89 17.47
CA LYS A 93 -5.48 12.91 17.69
C LYS A 93 -4.37 12.76 16.65
N ILE A 94 -4.30 13.70 15.71
CA ILE A 94 -3.22 13.77 14.72
C ILE A 94 -1.98 14.37 15.39
N ASN A 95 -0.88 13.62 15.42
CA ASN A 95 0.40 14.13 15.92
C ASN A 95 1.16 14.90 14.81
N PRO A 96 2.13 15.77 15.17
CA PRO A 96 2.86 16.59 14.17
C PRO A 96 3.63 15.80 13.12
N GLN A 97 4.09 14.58 13.45
CA GLN A 97 4.78 13.72 12.48
C GLN A 97 3.81 13.14 11.45
N THR A 98 2.61 12.77 11.89
CA THR A 98 1.55 12.27 11.02
C THR A 98 1.02 13.37 10.11
N GLN A 99 0.90 14.61 10.60
CA GLN A 99 0.53 15.75 9.75
C GLN A 99 1.51 15.95 8.58
N LYS A 100 2.82 15.92 8.84
CA LYS A 100 3.83 16.00 7.76
C LYS A 100 3.71 14.90 6.71
N ILE A 101 3.20 13.73 7.08
CA ILE A 101 2.95 12.63 6.15
C ILE A 101 1.70 12.91 5.32
N LEU A 102 0.63 13.45 5.94
CA LEU A 102 -0.58 13.87 5.24
C LEU A 102 -0.27 15.01 4.25
N ASP A 103 0.54 15.99 4.64
CA ASP A 103 0.92 17.11 3.76
C ASP A 103 1.62 16.60 2.49
N LYS A 104 2.50 15.59 2.63
CA LYS A 104 3.17 14.92 1.49
C LYS A 104 2.21 14.17 0.57
N LEU A 105 1.06 13.76 1.09
CA LEU A 105 -0.01 13.08 0.36
C LEU A 105 -1.06 14.07 -0.20
N GLY A 106 -0.96 15.37 0.14
CA GLY A 106 -1.87 16.42 -0.31
C GLY A 106 -3.07 16.68 0.60
N HIS A 107 -2.97 16.33 1.89
CA HIS A 107 -4.01 16.49 2.91
C HIS A 107 -3.53 17.24 4.14
#